data_AF-A0A534PHJ0-F1
#
_entry.id   AF-A0A534PHJ0-F1
#
_cell.length_a   1.000
_cell.length_b   1.000
_cell.length_c   1.000
_cell.angle_alpha   90.00
_cell.angle_beta   90.00
_cell.angle_gamma   90.00
#
_symmetry.space_group_name_H-M   'P 1'
#
loop_
_entity.id
_entity.type
_entity.pdbx_description
1 polymer ?
#
loop_
_entity_poly.entity_id
_entity_poly.type
_entity_poly.pdbx_seq_one_letter_code
_entity_poly.pdbx_strand_id
1 'polypeptide(L)'
;MRRIQALLSCAVLGLAVGVPAPALAQCTQDFTMATCASSDVVIDELNAVSVVDPCTSYADSAQVILDAVIHNVTSPPAGRQDIAIFVAKNGGSAQTGGSCLHDYLEPPLTTSPTYGDANGDAVPDIHNGDWLDAEPFTMPHDDCGDLASGTQAIKTLQSEVTPLQISCVDTNGDGQVDVDVCVSWSNGTSNRCQQLSEAHPAGSTTCGCARVDVLPEPGAAVALACGAALIAFAGRIRAA
;
A
#
# COMPACT_ATOMS: atom_id res chain seq x y z
N MET A 1 18.17 -38.10 68.53
CA MET A 1 17.11 -37.79 67.55
C MET A 1 17.44 -36.45 66.87
N ARG A 2 18.10 -36.48 65.70
CA ARG A 2 18.50 -35.28 64.94
C ARG A 2 17.38 -34.92 63.96
N ARG A 3 16.81 -33.72 64.08
CA ARG A 3 15.81 -33.20 63.14
C ARG A 3 16.52 -32.52 61.98
N ILE A 4 16.29 -33.02 60.77
CA ILE A 4 16.79 -32.47 59.52
C ILE A 4 15.74 -31.46 59.02
N GLN A 5 16.10 -30.18 58.96
CA GLN A 5 15.29 -29.14 58.31
C GLN A 5 15.64 -29.11 56.83
N ALA A 6 14.66 -29.45 55.97
CA ALA A 6 14.76 -29.27 54.52
C ALA A 6 14.26 -27.87 54.16
N LEU A 7 15.18 -27.04 53.64
CA LEU A 7 14.88 -25.73 53.04
C LEU A 7 14.31 -25.96 51.63
N LEU A 8 13.03 -25.68 51.46
CA LEU A 8 12.33 -25.70 50.19
C LEU A 8 12.59 -24.35 49.49
N SER A 9 13.50 -24.35 48.51
CA SER A 9 13.80 -23.17 47.70
C SER A 9 12.75 -23.03 46.60
N CYS A 10 11.96 -21.96 46.66
CA CYS A 10 10.91 -21.65 45.69
C CYS A 10 11.56 -20.95 44.48
N ALA A 11 11.83 -21.70 43.41
CA ALA A 11 12.29 -21.14 42.15
C ALA A 11 11.10 -20.46 41.45
N VAL A 12 11.09 -19.12 41.45
CA VAL A 12 10.14 -18.32 40.67
C VAL A 12 10.58 -18.39 39.21
N LEU A 13 9.88 -19.22 38.42
CA LEU A 13 10.04 -19.30 36.97
C LEU A 13 9.31 -18.09 36.36
N GLY A 14 10.05 -17.00 36.11
CA GLY A 14 9.52 -15.83 35.42
C GLY A 14 9.25 -16.17 33.95
N LEU A 15 7.98 -16.21 33.54
CA LEU A 15 7.62 -16.17 32.13
C LEU A 15 8.02 -14.80 31.58
N ALA A 16 9.08 -14.75 30.78
CA ALA A 16 9.34 -13.63 29.91
C ALA A 16 8.21 -13.59 28.87
N VAL A 17 7.25 -12.69 29.05
CA VAL A 17 6.31 -12.34 27.99
C VAL A 17 7.15 -11.63 26.93
N GLY A 18 7.44 -12.32 25.83
CA GLY A 18 8.11 -11.73 24.69
C GLY A 18 7.25 -10.57 24.19
N VAL A 19 7.73 -9.34 24.38
CA VAL A 19 7.15 -8.19 23.68
C VAL A 19 7.38 -8.47 22.20
N PRO A 20 6.33 -8.55 21.35
CA PRO A 20 6.54 -8.68 19.93
C PRO A 20 7.44 -7.53 19.49
N ALA A 21 8.53 -7.84 18.79
CA ALA A 21 9.34 -6.80 18.18
C ALA A 21 8.40 -5.91 17.34
N PRO A 22 8.55 -4.57 17.38
CA PRO A 22 7.79 -3.72 16.48
C PRO A 22 8.03 -4.27 15.08
N ALA A 23 6.94 -4.52 14.34
CA ALA A 23 7.03 -4.87 12.92
C ALA A 23 7.97 -3.83 12.31
N LEU A 24 9.15 -4.27 11.86
CA LEU A 24 10.10 -3.39 11.20
C LEU A 24 9.31 -2.65 10.14
N ALA A 25 9.51 -1.34 10.02
CA ALA A 25 8.96 -0.66 8.87
C ALA A 25 9.51 -1.37 7.62
N GLN A 26 8.63 -1.97 6.83
CA GLN A 26 9.01 -2.79 5.69
C GLN A 26 8.88 -1.94 4.43
N CYS A 27 9.90 -1.14 4.15
CA CYS A 27 10.06 -0.42 2.89
C CYS A 27 10.82 -1.31 1.90
N THR A 28 10.84 -0.94 0.62
CA THR A 28 11.36 -1.83 -0.42
C THR A 28 12.82 -2.22 -0.21
N GLN A 29 13.66 -1.29 0.27
CA GLN A 29 15.09 -1.58 0.54
C GLN A 29 15.36 -2.45 1.77
N ASP A 30 14.37 -2.70 2.62
CA ASP A 30 14.53 -3.60 3.77
C ASP A 30 14.61 -5.08 3.35
N PHE A 31 14.16 -5.41 2.14
CA PHE A 31 14.21 -6.77 1.59
C PHE A 31 15.38 -6.97 0.61
N THR A 32 15.59 -6.00 -0.26
CA THR A 32 16.62 -6.04 -1.31
C THR A 32 17.10 -4.63 -1.57
N MET A 33 18.41 -4.44 -1.80
CA MET A 33 18.99 -3.13 -2.18
C MET A 33 18.56 -2.70 -3.58
N ALA A 34 17.27 -2.41 -3.74
CA ALA A 34 16.63 -2.15 -5.01
C ALA A 34 16.67 -0.67 -5.36
N THR A 35 16.94 -0.38 -6.63
CA THR A 35 17.00 0.98 -7.16
C THR A 35 15.63 1.45 -7.65
N CYS A 36 14.68 0.53 -7.84
CA CYS A 36 13.29 0.77 -8.22
C CYS A 36 13.09 1.76 -9.37
N ALA A 37 13.97 1.64 -10.37
CA ALA A 37 13.96 2.46 -11.57
C ALA A 37 13.28 1.78 -12.77
N SER A 38 12.63 0.62 -12.56
CA SER A 38 11.92 -0.07 -13.62
C SER A 38 10.49 0.45 -13.75
N SER A 39 9.89 0.24 -14.92
CA SER A 39 8.56 0.72 -15.30
C SER A 39 7.69 -0.38 -15.89
N ASP A 40 8.04 -1.65 -15.68
CA ASP A 40 7.22 -2.78 -16.16
C ASP A 40 5.89 -2.86 -15.41
N VAL A 41 5.94 -2.65 -14.09
CA VAL A 41 4.77 -2.49 -13.24
C VAL A 41 4.85 -1.11 -12.61
N VAL A 42 3.79 -0.33 -12.75
CA VAL A 42 3.69 1.05 -12.27
C VAL A 42 2.50 1.20 -11.33
N ILE A 43 2.56 2.20 -10.47
CA ILE A 43 1.39 2.71 -9.77
C ILE A 43 0.84 3.85 -10.60
N ASP A 44 -0.34 3.68 -11.18
CA ASP A 44 -1.00 4.73 -11.94
C ASP A 44 -1.58 5.77 -10.95
N GLU A 45 -2.29 5.30 -9.91
CA GLU A 45 -3.00 6.18 -8.98
C GLU A 45 -3.11 5.56 -7.56
N LEU A 46 -3.26 6.42 -6.55
CA LEU A 46 -3.76 6.08 -5.21
C LEU A 46 -5.04 6.88 -4.94
N ASN A 47 -6.20 6.23 -5.02
CA ASN A 47 -7.49 6.88 -4.90
C ASN A 47 -8.05 6.75 -3.48
N ALA A 48 -8.39 7.87 -2.84
CA ALA A 48 -9.02 7.83 -1.52
C ALA A 48 -10.48 7.36 -1.61
N VAL A 49 -10.73 6.11 -1.21
CA VAL A 49 -12.07 5.52 -1.13
C VAL A 49 -12.85 6.11 0.04
N SER A 50 -12.17 6.31 1.17
CA SER A 50 -12.76 6.87 2.38
C SER A 50 -11.70 7.60 3.20
N VAL A 51 -12.12 8.70 3.81
CA VAL A 51 -11.31 9.50 4.73
C VAL A 51 -11.94 9.41 6.11
N VAL A 52 -11.33 8.61 6.97
CA VAL A 52 -11.78 8.41 8.36
C VAL A 52 -11.41 9.62 9.21
N ASP A 53 -10.21 10.16 9.00
CA ASP A 53 -9.69 11.35 9.67
C ASP A 53 -8.90 12.19 8.66
N PRO A 54 -9.36 13.40 8.31
CA PRO A 54 -8.70 14.23 7.30
C PRO A 54 -7.49 14.98 7.87
N CYS A 55 -6.65 15.51 6.98
CA CYS A 55 -5.56 16.40 7.36
C CYS A 55 -6.08 17.74 7.92
N THR A 56 -5.72 18.08 9.17
CA THR A 56 -6.09 19.37 9.78
C THR A 56 -4.94 20.38 9.85
N SER A 57 -3.69 19.91 9.74
CA SER A 57 -2.49 20.77 9.63
C SER A 57 -1.32 20.02 9.01
N TYR A 58 -0.27 20.73 8.56
CA TYR A 58 0.93 20.12 7.96
C TYR A 58 1.78 19.28 8.93
N ALA A 59 1.50 19.34 10.23
CA ALA A 59 2.15 18.52 11.24
C ALA A 59 1.30 17.31 11.67
N ASP A 60 0.17 17.10 10.98
CA ASP A 60 -0.83 16.08 11.28
C ASP A 60 -0.69 14.84 10.39
N SER A 61 -1.50 13.83 10.67
CA SER A 61 -1.67 12.64 9.84
C SER A 61 -3.14 12.42 9.51
N ALA A 62 -3.43 11.96 8.29
CA ALA A 62 -4.76 11.48 7.92
C ALA A 62 -4.89 9.97 8.17
N GLN A 63 -6.12 9.51 8.40
CA GLN A 63 -6.51 8.11 8.37
C GLN A 63 -7.42 7.87 7.16
N VAL A 64 -6.97 7.01 6.25
CA VAL A 64 -7.57 6.81 4.93
C VAL A 64 -7.72 5.34 4.58
N ILE A 65 -8.63 5.07 3.66
CA ILE A 65 -8.69 3.82 2.90
C ILE A 65 -8.43 4.20 1.45
N LEU A 66 -7.45 3.55 0.83
CA LEU A 66 -6.99 3.88 -0.52
C LEU A 66 -7.20 2.70 -1.45
N ASP A 67 -7.59 2.96 -2.68
CA ASP A 67 -7.42 2.01 -3.78
C ASP A 67 -6.10 2.30 -4.47
N ALA A 68 -5.24 1.28 -4.56
CA ALA A 68 -4.02 1.33 -5.37
C ALA A 68 -4.29 0.74 -6.75
N VAL A 69 -4.07 1.54 -7.78
CA VAL A 69 -4.17 1.13 -9.19
C VAL A 69 -2.79 0.73 -9.68
N ILE A 70 -2.58 -0.57 -9.87
CA ILE A 70 -1.29 -1.17 -10.22
C ILE A 70 -1.38 -1.69 -11.64
N HIS A 71 -0.50 -1.24 -12.53
CA HIS A 71 -0.58 -1.55 -13.95
C HIS A 71 0.68 -2.27 -14.43
N ASN A 72 0.53 -3.46 -14.99
CA ASN A 72 1.58 -4.09 -15.77
C ASN A 72 1.55 -3.58 -17.23
N VAL A 73 2.37 -2.57 -17.53
CA VAL A 73 2.40 -1.89 -18.85
C VAL A 73 3.23 -2.62 -19.90
N THR A 74 3.77 -3.80 -19.57
CA THR A 74 4.55 -4.60 -20.53
C THR A 74 3.66 -5.15 -21.64
N SER A 75 4.26 -5.55 -22.77
CA SER A 75 3.55 -6.23 -23.86
C SER A 75 3.51 -7.76 -23.67
N PRO A 76 2.45 -8.45 -24.14
CA PRO A 76 2.34 -9.89 -23.96
C PRO A 76 3.52 -10.63 -24.60
N PRO A 77 4.00 -11.74 -24.01
CA PRO A 77 3.39 -12.49 -22.91
C PRO A 77 3.96 -12.15 -21.51
N ALA A 78 4.50 -10.94 -21.30
CA ALA A 78 5.26 -10.60 -20.09
C ALA A 78 4.36 -10.39 -18.84
N GLY A 79 3.79 -11.47 -18.31
CA GLY A 79 3.21 -11.45 -16.95
C GLY A 79 4.26 -11.06 -15.90
N ARG A 80 3.79 -10.53 -14.78
CA ARG A 80 4.61 -10.12 -13.64
C ARG A 80 4.05 -10.82 -12.41
N GLN A 81 4.94 -11.48 -11.68
CA GLN A 81 4.60 -12.38 -10.60
C GLN A 81 4.78 -11.71 -9.24
N ASP A 82 4.16 -12.26 -8.20
CA ASP A 82 4.45 -11.92 -6.80
C ASP A 82 4.33 -10.41 -6.52
N ILE A 83 3.21 -9.79 -6.88
CA ILE A 83 3.06 -8.33 -6.80
C ILE A 83 3.01 -7.88 -5.33
N ALA A 84 3.93 -7.00 -4.97
CA ALA A 84 3.99 -6.37 -3.65
C ALA A 84 3.89 -4.85 -3.74
N ILE A 85 3.32 -4.24 -2.70
CA ILE A 85 2.98 -2.82 -2.63
C ILE A 85 3.58 -2.24 -1.36
N PHE A 86 4.30 -1.13 -1.50
CA PHE A 86 4.94 -0.42 -0.41
C PHE A 86 4.45 1.02 -0.39
N VAL A 87 3.84 1.47 0.70
CA VAL A 87 3.33 2.86 0.82
C VAL A 87 4.04 3.57 1.95
N ALA A 88 4.68 4.70 1.68
CA ALA A 88 5.32 5.52 2.69
C ALA A 88 4.27 6.18 3.59
N LYS A 89 4.32 5.89 4.89
CA LYS A 89 3.34 6.41 5.87
C LYS A 89 3.74 7.76 6.45
N ASN A 90 5.02 8.13 6.37
CA ASN A 90 5.58 9.30 7.05
C ASN A 90 5.90 10.48 6.12
N GLY A 91 5.37 10.49 4.89
CA GLY A 91 5.72 11.47 3.85
C GLY A 91 7.17 11.32 3.33
N GLY A 92 7.85 10.23 3.71
CA GLY A 92 9.20 9.89 3.27
C GLY A 92 9.20 9.14 1.94
N SER A 93 10.06 8.13 1.83
CA SER A 93 10.15 7.26 0.65
C SER A 93 9.67 5.85 0.96
N ALA A 94 8.91 5.24 0.06
CA ALA A 94 8.56 3.83 0.09
C ALA A 94 9.76 2.93 -0.27
N GLN A 95 10.73 3.48 -0.99
CA GLN A 95 11.96 2.79 -1.37
C GLN A 95 12.96 2.74 -0.21
N THR A 96 13.35 3.90 0.31
CA THR A 96 14.48 4.04 1.26
C THR A 96 14.06 4.51 2.65
N GLY A 97 12.77 4.63 2.91
CA GLY A 97 12.25 5.15 4.17
C GLY A 97 12.39 4.16 5.32
N GLY A 98 11.79 4.54 6.45
CA GLY A 98 11.74 3.72 7.65
C GLY A 98 10.35 3.67 8.27
N SER A 99 9.29 3.91 7.48
CA SER A 99 7.89 3.73 7.89
C SER A 99 7.01 3.50 6.67
N CYS A 100 6.78 2.22 6.35
CA CYS A 100 5.96 1.82 5.21
C CYS A 100 4.81 0.90 5.64
N LEU A 101 3.71 0.94 4.90
CA LEU A 101 2.82 -0.20 4.74
C LEU A 101 3.48 -1.13 3.72
N HIS A 102 3.48 -2.43 4.01
CA HIS A 102 3.84 -3.48 3.07
C HIS A 102 2.61 -4.35 2.87
N ASP A 103 2.19 -4.52 1.62
CA ASP A 103 1.01 -5.28 1.23
C ASP A 103 1.29 -6.05 -0.08
N TYR A 104 0.37 -6.91 -0.50
CA TYR A 104 0.50 -7.75 -1.69
C TYR A 104 -0.87 -8.10 -2.27
N LEU A 105 -0.91 -8.85 -3.38
CA LEU A 105 -2.16 -9.39 -3.92
C LEU A 105 -2.49 -10.72 -3.21
N GLU A 106 -3.08 -10.70 -2.02
CA GLU A 106 -3.35 -11.90 -1.21
C GLU A 106 -4.40 -12.85 -1.78
N PRO A 107 -4.43 -14.13 -1.33
CA PRO A 107 -5.45 -15.07 -1.74
C PRO A 107 -6.86 -14.62 -1.33
N PRO A 108 -7.91 -15.12 -2.01
CA PRO A 108 -7.89 -16.19 -3.01
C PRO A 108 -7.28 -15.80 -4.37
N LEU A 109 -6.48 -16.70 -4.94
CA LEU A 109 -5.94 -16.59 -6.29
C LEU A 109 -6.71 -17.51 -7.26
N THR A 110 -6.67 -17.19 -8.55
CA THR A 110 -7.33 -17.93 -9.62
C THR A 110 -6.55 -17.91 -10.92
N THR A 111 -6.57 -19.03 -11.64
CA THR A 111 -5.99 -19.12 -13.00
C THR A 111 -6.90 -18.55 -14.09
N SER A 112 -8.10 -18.08 -13.72
CA SER A 112 -9.08 -17.50 -14.65
C SER A 112 -9.81 -16.33 -13.99
N PRO A 113 -9.09 -15.23 -13.70
CA PRO A 113 -9.71 -14.04 -13.13
C PRO A 113 -10.70 -13.44 -14.13
N THR A 114 -11.72 -12.77 -13.60
CA THR A 114 -12.66 -12.01 -14.41
C THR A 114 -12.17 -10.58 -14.52
N TYR A 115 -11.78 -10.17 -15.73
CA TYR A 115 -11.38 -8.79 -15.99
C TYR A 115 -12.60 -7.90 -16.29
N GLY A 116 -12.60 -6.71 -15.70
CA GLY A 116 -13.56 -5.63 -15.95
C GLY A 116 -12.86 -4.36 -16.42
N ASP A 117 -13.51 -3.22 -16.19
CA ASP A 117 -12.98 -1.86 -16.38
C ASP A 117 -13.65 -1.04 -15.26
N ALA A 118 -13.08 -1.15 -14.07
CA ALA A 118 -13.66 -0.68 -12.82
C ALA A 118 -13.42 0.82 -12.60
N ASN A 119 -12.34 1.37 -13.16
CA ASN A 119 -12.02 2.80 -13.11
C ASN A 119 -12.43 3.56 -14.40
N GLY A 120 -12.80 2.87 -15.48
CA GLY A 120 -13.28 3.47 -16.73
C GLY A 120 -12.16 3.97 -17.65
N ASP A 121 -10.92 3.52 -17.47
CA ASP A 121 -9.75 3.93 -18.26
C ASP A 121 -9.52 3.07 -19.52
N ALA A 122 -10.37 2.07 -19.74
CA ALA A 122 -10.32 1.08 -20.82
C ALA A 122 -9.11 0.13 -20.76
N VAL A 123 -8.48 -0.01 -19.60
CA VAL A 123 -7.55 -1.10 -19.26
C VAL A 123 -8.34 -2.22 -18.57
N PRO A 124 -8.03 -3.51 -18.84
CA PRO A 124 -8.70 -4.60 -18.14
C PRO A 124 -8.25 -4.72 -16.68
N ASP A 125 -9.21 -4.71 -15.76
CA ASP A 125 -8.96 -4.65 -14.31
C ASP A 125 -9.39 -5.91 -13.57
N ILE A 126 -8.64 -6.28 -12.54
CA ILE A 126 -9.15 -7.07 -11.41
C ILE A 126 -9.32 -6.11 -10.22
N HIS A 127 -10.50 -6.08 -9.59
CA HIS A 127 -10.76 -5.21 -8.45
C HIS A 127 -11.04 -6.04 -7.20
N ASN A 128 -10.17 -5.95 -6.19
CA ASN A 128 -10.23 -6.67 -4.92
C ASN A 128 -10.33 -8.21 -5.04
N GLY A 129 -9.63 -8.77 -6.04
CA GLY A 129 -9.52 -10.21 -6.27
C GLY A 129 -10.78 -10.87 -6.86
N ASP A 130 -10.78 -12.17 -7.10
CA ASP A 130 -9.64 -13.10 -6.97
C ASP A 130 -8.53 -12.75 -7.99
N TRP A 131 -7.27 -12.67 -7.55
CA TRP A 131 -6.15 -12.25 -8.39
C TRP A 131 -5.64 -13.37 -9.30
N LEU A 132 -4.88 -13.02 -10.33
CA LEU A 132 -4.27 -14.02 -11.21
C LEU A 132 -3.27 -14.90 -10.45
N ASP A 133 -3.30 -16.20 -10.72
CA ASP A 133 -2.25 -17.18 -10.45
C ASP A 133 -1.72 -17.65 -11.81
N ALA A 134 -0.53 -17.17 -12.23
CA ALA A 134 0.04 -17.52 -13.53
C ALA A 134 1.09 -18.65 -13.43
N GLU A 135 1.33 -19.15 -12.22
CA GLU A 135 2.19 -20.26 -11.92
C GLU A 135 1.57 -21.59 -12.37
N PRO A 136 2.40 -22.57 -12.77
CA PRO A 136 1.88 -23.91 -13.02
C PRO A 136 1.37 -24.50 -11.70
N PHE A 137 0.15 -25.05 -11.70
CA PHE A 137 -0.49 -25.78 -10.58
C PHE A 137 0.40 -26.82 -9.85
N THR A 138 1.49 -27.25 -10.46
CA THR A 138 2.52 -28.10 -9.84
C THR A 138 3.40 -27.38 -8.81
N MET A 139 3.26 -26.06 -8.66
CA MET A 139 3.81 -25.27 -7.56
C MET A 139 2.71 -25.01 -6.52
N PRO A 140 2.34 -26.01 -5.70
CA PRO A 140 1.40 -25.76 -4.62
C PRO A 140 2.00 -24.75 -3.64
N HIS A 141 1.15 -23.86 -3.12
CA HIS A 141 1.47 -22.79 -2.16
C HIS A 141 2.17 -21.58 -2.78
N ASP A 142 1.65 -21.08 -3.90
CA ASP A 142 1.78 -19.67 -4.20
C ASP A 142 0.55 -18.94 -3.67
N ASP A 143 0.78 -17.93 -2.85
CA ASP A 143 -0.23 -17.14 -2.18
C ASP A 143 -0.13 -15.66 -2.59
N CYS A 144 0.79 -15.30 -3.50
CA CYS A 144 0.94 -13.92 -3.98
C CYS A 144 0.45 -13.79 -5.42
N GLY A 145 -0.50 -12.90 -5.63
CA GLY A 145 -1.13 -12.72 -6.93
C GLY A 145 -0.25 -12.03 -7.97
N ASP A 146 -0.60 -12.32 -9.21
CA ASP A 146 0.09 -11.90 -10.42
C ASP A 146 -0.67 -10.81 -11.19
N LEU A 147 0.04 -10.22 -12.15
CA LEU A 147 -0.54 -9.37 -13.19
C LEU A 147 -0.22 -9.88 -14.59
N ALA A 148 -1.27 -10.14 -15.36
CA ALA A 148 -1.13 -10.32 -16.80
C ALA A 148 -0.60 -9.05 -17.46
N SER A 149 0.03 -9.20 -18.60
CA SER A 149 0.52 -8.05 -19.38
C SER A 149 -0.64 -7.22 -19.91
N GLY A 150 -0.54 -5.90 -19.76
CA GLY A 150 -1.55 -4.94 -20.21
C GLY A 150 -2.83 -4.94 -19.37
N THR A 151 -2.76 -5.37 -18.11
CA THR A 151 -3.89 -5.38 -17.17
C THR A 151 -3.54 -4.64 -15.88
N GLN A 152 -4.58 -4.23 -15.15
CA GLN A 152 -4.46 -3.60 -13.84
C GLN A 152 -4.99 -4.48 -12.70
N ALA A 153 -4.45 -4.25 -11.50
CA ALA A 153 -5.08 -4.61 -10.24
C ALA A 153 -5.47 -3.34 -9.50
N ILE A 154 -6.72 -3.26 -9.07
CA ILE A 154 -7.21 -2.23 -8.16
C ILE A 154 -7.38 -2.89 -6.80
N LYS A 155 -6.51 -2.54 -5.85
CA LYS A 155 -6.51 -3.12 -4.51
C LYS A 155 -6.85 -2.07 -3.47
N THR A 156 -7.90 -2.33 -2.70
CA THR A 156 -8.19 -1.56 -1.50
C THR A 156 -7.16 -1.88 -0.42
N LEU A 157 -6.38 -0.88 -0.05
CA LEU A 157 -5.41 -0.89 1.02
C LEU A 157 -6.09 -0.55 2.33
N GLN A 158 -5.91 -1.45 3.30
CA GLN A 158 -6.45 -1.31 4.66
C GLN A 158 -7.99 -1.25 4.70
N SER A 159 -8.57 -1.10 5.90
CA SER A 159 -10.03 -1.13 6.09
C SER A 159 -10.48 -0.09 7.12
N GLU A 160 -11.79 0.12 7.28
CA GLU A 160 -12.32 1.06 8.29
C GLU A 160 -11.93 0.67 9.72
N VAL A 161 -11.65 -0.61 9.97
CA VAL A 161 -11.24 -1.11 11.29
C VAL A 161 -9.77 -0.79 11.58
N THR A 162 -8.95 -0.69 10.54
CA THR A 162 -7.51 -0.39 10.66
C THR A 162 -7.13 0.48 9.48
N PRO A 163 -7.53 1.76 9.45
CA PRO A 163 -7.26 2.63 8.32
C PRO A 163 -5.77 2.91 8.18
N LEU A 164 -5.32 3.21 6.96
CA LEU A 164 -3.95 3.60 6.70
C LEU A 164 -3.69 5.00 7.25
N GLN A 165 -2.69 5.13 8.11
CA GLN A 165 -2.23 6.42 8.61
C GLN A 165 -1.12 6.97 7.71
N ILE A 166 -1.32 8.15 7.13
CA ILE A 166 -0.34 8.86 6.29
C ILE A 166 -0.07 10.28 6.82
N SER A 167 1.19 10.73 6.77
CA SER A 167 1.53 12.13 7.09
C SER A 167 0.97 13.09 6.04
N CYS A 168 0.46 14.23 6.49
CA CYS A 168 -0.07 15.29 5.64
C CYS A 168 1.05 16.18 5.10
N VAL A 169 1.79 15.68 4.11
CA VAL A 169 2.92 16.39 3.48
C VAL A 169 2.59 16.70 2.02
N ASP A 170 2.58 17.97 1.67
CA ASP A 170 2.62 18.45 0.28
C ASP A 170 4.07 18.84 -0.03
N THR A 171 4.74 18.01 -0.83
CA THR A 171 6.14 18.21 -1.24
C THR A 171 6.28 19.06 -2.50
N ASN A 172 5.20 19.22 -3.27
CA ASN A 172 5.24 19.86 -4.58
C ASN A 172 4.50 21.22 -4.62
N GLY A 173 3.70 21.53 -3.60
CA GLY A 173 3.00 22.79 -3.38
C GLY A 173 1.72 22.96 -4.20
N ASP A 174 1.11 21.88 -4.69
CA ASP A 174 -0.11 21.90 -5.50
C ASP A 174 -1.40 21.87 -4.66
N GLY A 175 -1.27 21.77 -3.34
CA GLY A 175 -2.39 21.69 -2.43
C GLY A 175 -2.91 20.27 -2.21
N GLN A 176 -2.12 19.25 -2.54
CA GLN A 176 -2.44 17.85 -2.32
C GLN A 176 -1.37 17.17 -1.45
N VAL A 177 -1.80 16.17 -0.68
CA VAL A 177 -0.93 15.31 0.11
C VAL A 177 -0.26 14.33 -0.84
N ASP A 178 1.06 14.42 -0.90
CA ASP A 178 1.94 13.55 -1.67
C ASP A 178 2.26 12.26 -0.88
N VAL A 179 2.10 11.11 -1.52
CA VAL A 179 2.50 9.81 -0.98
C VAL A 179 3.48 9.13 -1.93
N ASP A 180 4.64 8.72 -1.40
CA ASP A 180 5.59 7.86 -2.14
C ASP A 180 5.14 6.41 -2.03
N VAL A 181 5.05 5.73 -3.16
CA VAL A 181 4.59 4.34 -3.27
C VAL A 181 5.51 3.59 -4.22
N CYS A 182 5.84 2.35 -3.87
CA CYS A 182 6.57 1.44 -4.73
C CYS A 182 5.75 0.18 -4.98
N VAL A 183 5.82 -0.33 -6.20
CA VAL A 183 5.39 -1.67 -6.55
C VAL A 183 6.61 -2.52 -6.85
N SER A 184 6.60 -3.78 -6.44
CA SER A 184 7.60 -4.75 -6.83
C SER A 184 6.97 -6.01 -7.38
N TRP A 185 7.78 -6.79 -8.09
CA TRP A 185 7.39 -8.04 -8.70
C TRP A 185 8.58 -9.01 -8.76
N SER A 186 8.29 -10.22 -9.18
CA SER A 186 9.27 -11.20 -9.63
C SER A 186 9.13 -11.47 -11.14
N ASN A 187 10.24 -11.91 -11.74
CA ASN A 187 10.27 -12.28 -13.15
C ASN A 187 10.26 -13.81 -13.26
N GLY A 188 9.13 -14.37 -13.67
CA GLY A 188 8.99 -15.78 -14.00
C GLY A 188 8.38 -16.62 -12.88
N THR A 189 7.92 -17.81 -13.27
CA THR A 189 7.02 -18.67 -12.48
C THR A 189 7.77 -19.74 -11.68
N SER A 190 8.95 -19.44 -11.13
CA SER A 190 9.78 -20.43 -10.42
C SER A 190 10.02 -20.11 -8.95
N ASN A 191 9.69 -18.90 -8.54
CA ASN A 191 9.71 -18.52 -7.14
C ASN A 191 8.38 -18.93 -6.52
N ARG A 192 8.37 -19.09 -5.20
CA ARG A 192 7.15 -19.32 -4.44
C ARG A 192 7.03 -18.15 -3.49
N CYS A 193 5.83 -17.59 -3.40
CA CYS A 193 5.53 -16.53 -2.47
C CYS A 193 4.38 -17.01 -1.58
N GLN A 194 4.69 -17.48 -0.37
CA GLN A 194 3.70 -18.14 0.51
C GLN A 194 2.98 -17.17 1.45
N GLN A 195 3.42 -15.92 1.49
CA GLN A 195 2.97 -14.92 2.46
C GLN A 195 3.54 -13.55 2.12
N LEU A 196 2.97 -12.53 2.76
CA LEU A 196 3.40 -11.14 2.65
C LEU A 196 4.93 -10.95 2.77
N SER A 197 5.62 -11.64 3.69
CA SER A 197 7.07 -11.43 3.87
C SER A 197 7.92 -11.91 2.69
N GLU A 198 7.34 -12.70 1.78
CA GLU A 198 8.01 -13.22 0.57
C GLU A 198 7.64 -12.40 -0.68
N ALA A 199 6.62 -11.55 -0.60
CA ALA A 199 6.23 -10.62 -1.65
C ALA A 199 7.18 -9.41 -1.61
N HIS A 200 8.26 -9.42 -2.38
CA HIS A 200 9.23 -8.33 -2.40
C HIS A 200 10.00 -8.32 -3.72
N PRO A 201 10.81 -7.30 -4.03
CA PRO A 201 11.57 -7.30 -5.28
C PRO A 201 12.46 -8.54 -5.35
N ALA A 202 12.32 -9.33 -6.42
CA ALA A 202 13.21 -10.44 -6.70
C ALA A 202 14.64 -10.01 -7.07
N GLY A 203 14.83 -8.73 -7.44
CA GLY A 203 16.13 -8.15 -7.70
C GLY A 203 16.09 -6.62 -7.68
N SER A 204 17.25 -6.00 -7.91
CA SER A 204 17.37 -4.54 -7.76
C SER A 204 16.55 -3.73 -8.78
N THR A 205 16.14 -4.36 -9.88
CA THR A 205 15.40 -3.76 -11.00
C THR A 205 13.95 -4.26 -11.12
N THR A 206 13.44 -5.02 -10.15
CA THR A 206 12.08 -5.57 -10.20
C THR A 206 11.13 -4.81 -9.26
N CYS A 207 11.26 -3.48 -9.30
CA CYS A 207 10.35 -2.55 -8.66
C CYS A 207 10.34 -1.21 -9.41
N GLY A 208 9.27 -0.46 -9.22
CA GLY A 208 9.08 0.91 -9.68
C GLY A 208 8.44 1.72 -8.56
N CYS A 209 8.90 2.96 -8.37
CA CYS A 209 8.32 3.87 -7.39
C CYS A 209 7.78 5.13 -8.05
N ALA A 210 6.73 5.69 -7.48
CA ALA A 210 6.11 6.92 -7.89
C ALA A 210 5.67 7.73 -6.67
N ARG A 211 5.57 9.04 -6.84
CA ARG A 211 4.88 9.93 -5.91
C ARG A 211 3.55 10.32 -6.53
N VAL A 212 2.49 10.17 -5.75
CA VAL A 212 1.12 10.40 -6.20
C VAL A 212 0.35 11.24 -5.19
N ASP A 213 -0.61 12.00 -5.71
CA ASP A 213 -1.49 12.85 -4.93
C ASP A 213 -2.66 12.02 -4.38
N VAL A 214 -2.97 12.15 -3.09
CA VAL A 214 -3.97 11.27 -2.44
C VAL A 214 -5.16 12.03 -1.87
N LEU A 215 -4.94 13.21 -1.28
CA LEU A 215 -5.98 14.00 -0.64
C LEU A 215 -5.68 15.50 -0.72
N PRO A 216 -6.69 16.38 -0.64
CA PRO A 216 -6.44 17.81 -0.47
C PRO A 216 -5.70 18.12 0.84
N GLU A 217 -4.79 19.09 0.80
CA GLU A 217 -4.05 19.56 1.98
C GLU A 217 -4.94 20.30 3.00
N PRO A 218 -4.49 20.44 4.26
CA PRO A 218 -5.10 21.33 5.23
C PRO A 218 -5.28 22.75 4.70
N GLY A 219 -6.53 23.20 4.58
CA GLY A 219 -6.86 24.57 4.14
C GLY A 219 -7.31 24.68 2.68
N ALA A 220 -6.97 23.72 1.81
CA ALA A 220 -7.53 23.66 0.45
C ALA A 220 -9.04 23.36 0.48
N ALA A 221 -9.48 22.48 1.38
CA ALA A 221 -10.91 22.20 1.60
C ALA A 221 -11.69 23.44 2.11
N VAL A 222 -11.04 24.32 2.88
CA VAL A 222 -11.64 25.57 3.36
C VAL A 222 -11.77 26.59 2.22
N ALA A 223 -10.81 26.63 1.30
CA ALA A 223 -10.88 27.49 0.11
C ALA A 223 -12.03 27.08 -0.84
N LEU A 224 -12.27 25.77 -1.03
CA LEU A 224 -13.41 25.29 -1.83
C LEU A 224 -14.76 25.66 -1.20
N ALA A 225 -14.90 25.56 0.12
CA ALA A 225 -16.13 25.91 0.83
C ALA A 225 -16.36 27.43 0.92
N CYS A 226 -15.30 28.25 1.08
CA CYS A 226 -15.42 29.71 1.13
C CYS A 226 -15.54 30.36 -0.26
N GLY A 227 -14.98 29.75 -1.32
CA GLY A 227 -15.10 30.25 -2.70
C GLY A 227 -16.53 30.19 -3.23
N ALA A 228 -17.29 29.16 -2.85
CA ALA A 228 -18.71 29.05 -3.21
C ALA A 228 -19.59 30.11 -2.52
N ALA A 229 -19.19 30.61 -1.35
CA ALA A 229 -19.95 31.61 -0.59
C ALA A 229 -19.76 33.05 -1.12
N LEU A 230 -18.63 33.37 -1.75
CA LEU A 230 -18.32 34.72 -2.24
C LEU A 230 -19.06 35.10 -3.54
N ILE A 231 -19.48 34.13 -4.35
CA ILE A 231 -20.25 34.41 -5.58
C ILE A 231 -21.73 34.67 -5.28
N ALA A 232 -22.26 34.18 -4.14
CA ALA A 232 -23.68 34.34 -3.79
C ALA A 232 -24.05 35.76 -3.28
N PHE A 233 -23.09 36.57 -2.84
CA PHE A 233 -23.35 37.92 -2.29
C PHE A 233 -23.18 39.08 -3.29
N ALA A 234 -22.53 38.85 -4.44
CA ALA A 234 -22.35 39.91 -5.45
C ALA A 234 -23.60 40.16 -6.32
N GLY A 235 -24.65 39.33 -6.21
CA GLY A 235 -25.83 39.37 -7.09
C GLY A 235 -27.02 40.22 -6.62
N ARG A 236 -26.99 40.86 -5.45
CA ARG A 236 -28.14 41.63 -4.91
C ARG A 236 -27.78 43.04 -4.47
N ILE A 237 -27.28 43.85 -5.39
CA ILE A 237 -27.37 45.31 -5.30
C ILE A 237 -27.91 45.82 -6.63
N ARG A 238 -29.24 45.87 -6.78
CA ARG A 238 -29.90 46.75 -7.75
C ARG A 238 -30.69 47.78 -6.96
N ALA A 239 -30.30 49.03 -7.20
CA ALA A 239 -30.87 50.25 -6.64
C ALA A 239 -32.34 50.43 -7.04
N ALA A 240 -33.05 51.15 -6.17
CA ALA A 240 -34.39 51.69 -6.39
C ALA A 240 -34.43 52.69 -7.55
#